data_AF-A0A532ALZ8-F1
#
_entry.id   AF-A0A532ALZ8-F1
#
_cell.length_a   1.000
_cell.length_b   1.000
_cell.length_c   1.000
_cell.angle_alpha   90.00
_cell.angle_beta   90.00
_cell.angle_gamma   90.00
#
_symmetry.space_group_name_H-M   'P 1'
#
loop_
_entity.id
_entity.type
_entity.pdbx_description
1 polymer ?
#
loop_
_entity_poly.entity_id
_entity_poly.type
_entity_poly.pdbx_seq_one_letter_code
_entity_poly.pdbx_strand_id
1 'polypeptide(L)'
;MIIDKANAALEAVYTADTPEALAKAYAQWAATYDGETAALGYLLPFLITAWVARHVPSGEGPLLDAGCGTGLSGPSLKALGYHD
;
A
#
# COMPACT_ATOMS: atom_id res chain seq x y z
N MET A 1 -3.29 -10.72 19.30
CA MET A 1 -3.73 -11.20 17.97
C MET A 1 -3.59 -10.03 16.98
N ILE A 2 -3.36 -10.25 15.67
CA ILE A 2 -3.18 -9.14 14.68
C ILE A 2 -4.33 -8.12 14.76
N ILE A 3 -5.54 -8.60 15.02
CA ILE A 3 -6.75 -7.77 15.18
C ILE A 3 -6.65 -6.84 16.41
N ASP A 4 -6.10 -7.31 17.54
CA ASP A 4 -5.97 -6.47 18.74
C ASP A 4 -5.03 -5.28 18.50
N LYS A 5 -3.93 -5.52 17.77
CA LYS A 5 -2.98 -4.47 17.39
C LYS A 5 -3.63 -3.44 16.47
N ALA A 6 -4.37 -3.92 15.46
CA ALA A 6 -5.11 -3.05 14.54
C ALA A 6 -6.16 -2.21 15.29
N ASN A 7 -6.91 -2.81 16.22
CA ASN A 7 -7.89 -2.10 17.02
C ASN A 7 -7.26 -1.02 17.91
N ALA A 8 -6.09 -1.28 18.51
CA ALA A 8 -5.38 -0.27 19.30
C ALA A 8 -4.90 0.91 18.45
N ALA A 9 -4.45 0.65 17.22
CA ALA A 9 -4.07 1.71 16.28
C ALA A 9 -5.29 2.55 15.83
N LEU A 10 -6.42 1.90 15.57
CA LEU A 10 -7.69 2.57 15.24
C LEU A 10 -8.18 3.44 16.40
N GLU A 11 -8.13 2.94 17.62
CA GLU A 11 -8.51 3.71 18.81
C GLU A 11 -7.65 4.98 18.93
N ALA A 12 -6.33 4.87 18.81
CA ALA A 12 -5.43 6.03 18.88
C ALA A 12 -5.71 7.10 17.81
N VAL A 13 -6.19 6.69 16.63
CA VAL A 13 -6.62 7.61 15.56
C VAL A 13 -7.98 8.24 15.88
N TYR A 14 -8.95 7.44 16.36
CA TYR A 14 -10.31 7.92 16.63
C TYR A 14 -10.43 8.79 17.88
N THR A 15 -9.53 8.63 18.85
CA THR A 15 -9.50 9.45 20.07
C THR A 15 -8.56 10.65 19.98
N ALA A 16 -7.96 10.92 18.81
CA ALA A 16 -7.04 12.05 18.66
C ALA A 16 -7.81 13.39 18.55
N ASP A 17 -7.61 14.26 19.55
CA ASP A 17 -8.32 15.55 19.64
C ASP A 17 -7.60 16.73 18.96
N THR A 18 -6.36 16.53 18.48
CA THR A 18 -5.60 17.57 17.77
C THR A 18 -4.95 17.03 16.50
N PRO A 19 -4.69 17.90 15.50
CA PRO A 19 -3.97 17.52 14.28
C PRO A 19 -2.61 16.88 14.55
N GLU A 20 -1.89 17.36 15.56
CA GLU A 20 -0.57 16.84 15.94
C GLU A 20 -0.67 15.44 16.56
N ALA A 21 -1.66 15.22 17.42
CA ALA A 21 -1.93 13.90 17.98
C ALA A 21 -2.33 12.90 16.89
N LEU A 22 -3.19 13.32 15.96
CA LEU A 22 -3.62 12.52 14.82
C LEU A 22 -2.44 12.17 13.91
N ALA A 23 -1.62 13.16 13.52
CA ALA A 23 -0.45 12.95 12.69
C ALA A 23 0.56 12.01 13.35
N LYS A 24 0.76 12.12 14.67
CA LYS A 24 1.63 11.22 15.43
C LYS A 24 1.10 9.79 15.44
N ALA A 25 -0.21 9.59 15.66
CA ALA A 25 -0.83 8.26 15.63
C ALA A 25 -0.65 7.61 14.25
N TYR A 26 -0.92 8.35 13.17
CA TYR A 26 -0.68 7.88 11.81
C TYR A 26 0.80 7.56 11.55
N ALA A 27 1.72 8.43 11.94
CA ALA A 27 3.15 8.23 11.71
C ALA A 27 3.68 6.96 12.40
N GLN A 28 3.19 6.66 13.61
CA GLN A 28 3.57 5.45 14.35
C GLN A 28 3.10 4.17 13.65
N TRP A 29 1.90 4.20 13.05
CA TRP A 29 1.35 3.06 12.34
C TRP A 29 1.89 2.90 10.91
N ALA A 30 2.22 4.01 10.23
CA ALA A 30 2.62 4.03 8.82
C ALA A 30 3.79 3.08 8.52
N ALA A 31 4.75 2.94 9.44
CA ALA A 31 5.90 2.04 9.26
C ALA A 31 5.52 0.55 9.16
N THR A 32 4.34 0.15 9.64
CA THR A 32 3.85 -1.24 9.58
C THR A 32 2.66 -1.43 8.65
N TYR A 33 2.19 -0.35 8.00
CA TYR A 33 0.98 -0.32 7.18
C TYR A 33 0.94 -1.43 6.12
N ASP A 34 1.97 -1.51 5.26
CA ASP A 34 1.98 -2.45 4.14
C ASP A 34 1.94 -3.91 4.62
N GLY A 35 2.70 -4.22 5.68
CA GLY A 35 2.75 -5.57 6.23
C GLY A 35 1.45 -5.99 6.92
N GLU A 36 0.83 -5.09 7.68
CA GLU A 36 -0.44 -5.36 8.36
C GLU A 36 -1.60 -5.50 7.38
N THR A 37 -1.69 -4.60 6.40
CA THR A 37 -2.75 -4.65 5.37
C THR A 37 -2.63 -5.91 4.51
N ALA A 38 -1.42 -6.30 4.13
CA ALA A 38 -1.18 -7.57 3.44
C ALA A 38 -1.58 -8.78 4.30
N ALA A 39 -1.26 -8.78 5.60
CA ALA A 39 -1.67 -9.85 6.52
C ALA A 39 -3.20 -9.93 6.72
N LEU A 40 -3.91 -8.83 6.49
CA LEU A 40 -5.38 -8.76 6.48
C LEU A 40 -5.99 -9.08 5.10
N GLY A 41 -5.17 -9.44 4.09
CA GLY A 41 -5.63 -9.89 2.78
C GLY A 41 -5.63 -8.84 1.68
N TYR A 42 -5.09 -7.64 1.91
CA TYR A 42 -4.92 -6.63 0.87
C TYR A 42 -3.75 -7.01 -0.06
N LEU A 43 -4.02 -7.87 -1.05
CA LEU A 43 -3.02 -8.42 -1.96
C LEU A 43 -3.06 -7.85 -3.38
N LEU A 44 -4.04 -6.98 -3.67
CA LEU A 44 -4.26 -6.43 -5.02
C LEU A 44 -3.02 -5.76 -5.63
N PRO A 45 -2.18 -5.00 -4.90
CA PRO A 45 -0.97 -4.39 -5.48
C PRO A 45 -0.01 -5.39 -6.13
N PHE A 46 -0.01 -6.65 -5.69
CA PHE A 46 0.82 -7.70 -6.25
C PHE A 46 0.13 -8.47 -7.39
N LEU A 47 -1.20 -8.58 -7.35
CA LEU A 47 -1.98 -9.34 -8.33
C LEU A 47 -2.25 -8.54 -9.61
N ILE A 48 -2.44 -7.23 -9.47
CA ILE A 48 -2.81 -6.35 -10.60
C ILE A 48 -1.75 -6.37 -11.70
N THR A 49 -0.48 -6.55 -11.35
CA THR A 49 0.65 -6.52 -12.28
C THR A 49 0.61 -7.66 -13.29
N ALA A 50 0.04 -8.81 -12.93
CA ALA A 50 -0.18 -9.92 -13.85
C ALA A 50 -1.23 -9.59 -14.91
N TRP A 51 -2.27 -8.81 -14.57
CA TRP A 51 -3.25 -8.34 -15.56
C TRP A 51 -2.67 -7.27 -16.46
N VAL A 52 -1.83 -6.36 -15.94
CA VAL A 52 -1.09 -5.40 -16.76
C VAL A 52 -0.20 -6.15 -17.76
N ALA A 53 0.63 -7.09 -17.29
CA ALA A 53 1.49 -7.94 -18.11
C ALA A 53 0.75 -8.73 -19.20
N ARG A 54 -0.50 -9.10 -18.95
CA ARG A 54 -1.33 -9.82 -19.92
C ARG A 54 -1.79 -8.94 -21.08
N HIS A 55 -1.96 -7.64 -20.87
CA HIS A 55 -2.69 -6.77 -21.79
C HIS A 55 -1.88 -5.60 -22.34
N VAL A 56 -0.79 -5.22 -21.68
CA VAL A 56 0.05 -4.07 -22.06
C VAL A 56 1.46 -4.59 -22.28
N PRO A 57 1.97 -4.69 -23.52
CA PRO A 57 3.34 -5.15 -23.74
C PRO A 57 4.37 -4.21 -23.09
N SER A 58 5.42 -4.79 -22.51
CA SER A 58 6.54 -4.01 -21.97
C SER A 58 7.26 -3.25 -23.09
N GLY A 59 7.61 -1.98 -22.86
CA GLY A 59 8.34 -1.15 -23.82
C GLY A 59 7.49 -0.36 -24.80
N GLU A 60 6.16 -0.42 -24.69
CA GLU A 60 5.25 0.42 -25.49
C GLU A 60 5.11 1.86 -24.98
N GLY A 61 5.75 2.20 -23.87
CA GLY A 61 5.78 3.53 -23.30
C GLY A 61 5.70 3.53 -21.77
N PRO A 62 5.67 4.73 -21.15
CA PRO A 62 5.59 4.87 -19.70
C PRO A 62 4.22 4.42 -19.17
N LEU A 63 4.21 3.86 -17.95
CA LEU A 63 2.99 3.44 -17.25
C LEU A 63 2.68 4.41 -16.09
N LEU A 64 1.41 4.79 -15.95
CA LEU A 64 0.93 5.56 -14.80
C LEU A 64 0.10 4.66 -13.87
N ASP A 65 0.59 4.46 -12.64
CA ASP A 65 -0.19 3.87 -11.55
C ASP A 65 -0.93 4.99 -10.79
N ALA A 66 -2.11 5.36 -11.30
CA ALA A 66 -2.93 6.41 -10.71
C ALA A 66 -3.54 5.92 -9.39
N GLY A 67 -3.13 6.55 -8.28
CA GLY A 67 -3.55 6.13 -6.94
C GLY A 67 -2.73 4.95 -6.40
N CYS A 68 -1.44 4.91 -6.70
CA CYS A 68 -0.51 3.83 -6.32
C CYS A 68 -0.35 3.57 -4.81
N GLY A 69 -0.97 4.38 -3.95
CA GLY A 69 -0.85 4.26 -2.49
C GLY A 69 0.61 4.38 -2.04
N THR A 70 1.10 3.37 -1.31
CA THR A 70 2.50 3.26 -0.88
C THR A 70 3.45 2.81 -2.01
N GLY A 71 2.93 2.53 -3.21
CA GLY A 71 3.73 2.22 -4.40
C GLY A 71 4.11 0.74 -4.55
N LEU A 72 3.45 -0.18 -3.85
CA LEU A 72 3.79 -1.62 -3.83
C LEU A 72 3.73 -2.29 -5.21
N SER A 73 2.92 -1.78 -6.14
CA SER A 73 2.85 -2.29 -7.53
C SER A 73 4.15 -2.02 -8.31
N GLY A 74 4.85 -0.92 -8.01
CA GLY A 74 6.00 -0.43 -8.77
C GLY A 74 7.16 -1.43 -8.86
N PRO A 75 7.69 -1.94 -7.73
CA PRO A 75 8.74 -2.95 -7.74
C PRO A 75 8.34 -4.23 -8.50
N SER A 76 7.07 -4.63 -8.41
CA SER A 76 6.54 -5.80 -9.10
C SER A 76 6.47 -5.57 -10.62
N LEU A 77 6.02 -4.40 -11.07
CA LEU A 77 6.03 -4.00 -12.48
C LEU A 77 7.45 -3.90 -13.03
N LYS A 78 8.39 -3.33 -12.25
CA LYS A 78 9.80 -3.27 -12.62
C LYS A 78 10.42 -4.64 -12.84
N ALA A 79 10.10 -5.60 -11.98
CA ALA A 79 10.55 -6.99 -12.12
C ALA A 79 9.99 -7.67 -13.39
N LEU A 80 8.83 -7.22 -13.88
CA LEU A 80 8.19 -7.71 -15.11
C LEU A 80 8.67 -6.99 -16.38
N GLY A 81 9.63 -6.06 -16.27
CA GLY A 81 10.23 -5.37 -17.42
C GLY A 81 9.55 -4.04 -17.80
N TYR A 82 8.67 -3.51 -16.95
CA TYR A 82 8.16 -2.14 -17.08
C TYR A 82 9.17 -1.19 -16.45
N HIS A 83 9.71 -0.29 -17.26
CA HIS A 83 10.67 0.72 -16.82
C HIS A 83 10.10 2.12 -17.04
N ASP A 84 10.63 3.07 -16.28
CA ASP A 84 10.32 4.49 -16.40
C ASP A 84 10.94 5.10 -17.67
#